data_AF-A0A383CNK7-F1
#
_entry.id   AF-A0A383CNK7-F1
#
_cell.length_a   1.000
_cell.length_b   1.000
_cell.length_c   1.000
_cell.angle_alpha   90.00
_cell.angle_beta   90.00
_cell.angle_gamma   90.00
#
_symmetry.space_group_name_H-M   'P 1'
#
loop_
_entity.id
_entity.type
_entity.pdbx_description
1 polymer ?
#
loop_
_entity_poly.entity_id
_entity_poly.type
_entity_poly.pdbx_seq_one_letter_code
_entity_poly.pdbx_strand_id
1 'polypeptide(L)'
;MDNTFIEQAVKLLVGARASHHRLEALPVECRPETIEDAYQVQNGLINHLRLEVGGWKVGATSAKAQTMLGTNEPFAGRMFKLGILDSAGELSMADLFAPGVEVEVAFCLGHDLPAGSVYNRDEVAAAVSSLH
;
A
#
# COMPACT_ATOMS: atom_id res chain seq x y z
N MET A 1 -19.66 -5.82 13.31
CA MET A 1 -20.02 -4.94 12.18
C MET A 1 -20.02 -5.79 10.94
N ASP A 2 -20.97 -5.55 10.03
CA ASP A 2 -21.19 -6.40 8.87
C ASP A 2 -19.98 -6.34 7.92
N ASN A 3 -19.18 -7.41 7.93
CA ASN A 3 -17.96 -7.53 7.12
C ASN A 3 -18.26 -7.65 5.61
N THR A 4 -19.54 -7.73 5.25
CA THR A 4 -20.00 -7.98 3.88
C THR A 4 -19.55 -6.90 2.90
N PHE A 5 -19.51 -5.62 3.30
CA PHE A 5 -19.06 -4.56 2.39
C PHE A 5 -17.55 -4.63 2.11
N ILE A 6 -16.74 -4.98 3.12
CA ILE A 6 -15.29 -5.15 3.00
C ILE A 6 -14.99 -6.32 2.05
N GLU A 7 -15.66 -7.45 2.24
CA GLU A 7 -15.52 -8.61 1.37
C GLU A 7 -15.90 -8.30 -0.08
N GLN A 8 -16.97 -7.54 -0.29
CA GLN A 8 -17.39 -7.11 -1.62
C GLN A 8 -16.40 -6.13 -2.25
N ALA A 9 -15.87 -5.16 -1.50
CA ALA A 9 -14.82 -4.27 -1.96
C ALA A 9 -13.56 -5.03 -2.38
N VAL A 10 -13.12 -5.99 -1.55
CA VAL A 10 -11.98 -6.88 -1.87
C VAL A 10 -12.24 -7.65 -3.15
N LYS A 11 -13.42 -8.27 -3.30
CA LYS A 11 -13.79 -9.02 -4.52
C LYS A 11 -13.74 -8.15 -5.78
N LEU A 12 -14.23 -6.91 -5.70
CA LEU A 12 -14.19 -5.97 -6.80
C LEU A 12 -12.75 -5.59 -7.18
N LEU A 13 -11.90 -5.29 -6.20
CA LEU A 13 -10.49 -4.93 -6.42
C LEU A 13 -9.68 -6.12 -6.98
N VAL A 14 -9.92 -7.33 -6.48
CA VAL A 14 -9.33 -8.56 -7.02
C VAL A 14 -9.75 -8.76 -8.47
N GLY A 15 -11.06 -8.63 -8.77
CA GLY A 15 -11.59 -8.77 -10.13
C GLY A 15 -11.01 -7.73 -11.09
N ALA A 16 -10.92 -6.46 -10.65
CA ALA A 16 -10.30 -5.37 -11.40
C ALA A 16 -8.84 -5.67 -11.74
N ARG A 17 -8.06 -6.13 -10.76
CA ARG A 17 -6.66 -6.54 -10.97
C ARG A 17 -6.53 -7.72 -11.93
N ALA A 18 -7.33 -8.77 -11.74
CA ALA A 18 -7.26 -9.99 -12.55
C ALA A 18 -7.69 -9.77 -14.00
N SER A 19 -8.67 -8.89 -14.24
CA SER A 19 -9.17 -8.56 -15.57
C SER A 19 -8.42 -7.41 -16.24
N HIS A 20 -7.46 -6.79 -15.54
CA HIS A 20 -6.82 -5.54 -15.95
C HIS A 20 -7.84 -4.47 -16.38
N HIS A 21 -8.95 -4.37 -15.64
CA HIS A 21 -9.99 -3.35 -15.84
C HIS A 21 -10.05 -2.40 -14.65
N ARG A 22 -9.70 -1.12 -14.89
CA ARG A 22 -9.70 -0.09 -13.84
C ARG A 22 -11.13 0.17 -13.36
N LEU A 23 -11.32 0.22 -12.05
CA LEU A 23 -12.52 0.79 -11.45
C LEU A 23 -12.33 2.30 -11.32
N GLU A 24 -13.32 3.09 -11.75
CA GLU A 24 -13.32 4.54 -11.50
C GLU A 24 -13.47 4.85 -10.00
N ALA A 25 -14.34 4.10 -9.32
CA ALA A 25 -14.49 4.10 -7.88
C ALA A 25 -15.13 2.79 -7.41
N LEU A 26 -14.99 2.47 -6.13
CA LEU A 26 -15.84 1.46 -5.51
C LEU A 26 -17.32 1.91 -5.54
N PRO A 27 -18.30 1.00 -5.68
CA PRO A 27 -19.71 1.29 -5.43
C PRO A 27 -19.89 1.89 -4.03
N VAL A 28 -20.86 2.80 -3.87
CA VAL A 28 -21.03 3.61 -2.64
C VAL A 28 -21.18 2.70 -1.41
N GLU A 29 -21.94 1.63 -1.55
CA GLU A 29 -22.20 0.61 -0.54
C GLU A 29 -20.98 -0.23 -0.16
N CYS A 30 -19.88 -0.14 -0.91
CA CYS A 30 -18.62 -0.84 -0.67
C CYS A 30 -17.47 0.10 -0.31
N ARG A 31 -17.72 1.40 -0.17
CA ARG A 31 -16.67 2.37 0.16
C ARG A 31 -16.33 2.30 1.66
N PRO A 32 -15.05 2.20 2.03
CA PRO A 32 -14.62 2.41 3.40
C PRO A 32 -15.09 3.77 3.93
N GLU A 33 -15.66 3.79 5.15
CA GLU A 33 -16.07 5.04 5.82
C GLU A 33 -14.99 5.54 6.77
N THR A 34 -14.14 4.63 7.27
CA THR A 34 -13.04 4.93 8.19
C THR A 34 -11.69 4.46 7.64
N ILE A 35 -10.60 4.97 8.22
CA ILE A 35 -9.23 4.52 7.92
C ILE A 35 -9.07 3.03 8.28
N GLU A 36 -9.67 2.59 9.38
CA GLU A 36 -9.68 1.18 9.80
C GLU A 36 -10.32 0.29 8.72
N ASP A 37 -11.49 0.69 8.19
CA ASP A 37 -12.15 -0.03 7.10
C ASP A 37 -11.25 -0.12 5.85
N ALA A 38 -10.57 0.98 5.52
CA ALA A 38 -9.67 1.03 4.36
C ALA A 38 -8.49 0.06 4.52
N TYR A 39 -7.91 -0.01 5.72
CA TYR A 39 -6.86 -0.99 6.04
C TYR A 39 -7.39 -2.42 6.06
N GLN A 40 -8.63 -2.67 6.50
CA GLN A 40 -9.24 -3.99 6.42
C GLN A 40 -9.47 -4.44 4.97
N VAL A 41 -9.91 -3.54 4.08
CA VAL A 41 -10.00 -3.82 2.63
C VAL A 41 -8.61 -4.09 2.05
N GLN A 42 -7.60 -3.27 2.38
CA GLN A 42 -6.22 -3.52 1.95
C GLN A 42 -5.72 -4.88 2.44
N ASN A 43 -5.92 -5.23 3.71
CA ASN A 43 -5.54 -6.52 4.28
C ASN A 43 -6.24 -7.67 3.58
N GLY A 44 -7.55 -7.54 3.33
CA GLY A 44 -8.33 -8.54 2.60
C GLY A 44 -7.82 -8.77 1.18
N LEU A 45 -7.48 -7.69 0.45
CA LEU A 45 -6.89 -7.79 -0.89
C LEU A 45 -5.55 -8.54 -0.86
N ILE A 46 -4.66 -8.19 0.07
CA ILE A 46 -3.35 -8.84 0.22
C ILE A 46 -3.50 -10.32 0.55
N ASN A 47 -4.38 -10.65 1.51
CA ASN A 47 -4.66 -12.03 1.91
C ASN A 47 -5.27 -12.85 0.76
N HIS A 48 -6.09 -12.22 -0.09
CA HIS A 48 -6.65 -12.87 -1.27
C HIS A 48 -5.59 -13.15 -2.34
N LEU A 49 -4.73 -12.16 -2.62
CA LEU A 49 -3.71 -12.28 -3.65
C LEU A 49 -2.59 -13.27 -3.30
N ARG A 50 -2.29 -13.45 -2.00
CA ARG A 50 -1.25 -14.37 -1.50
C ARG A 50 0.12 -14.17 -2.17
N LEU A 51 0.38 -12.96 -2.61
CA LEU A 51 1.65 -12.58 -3.21
C LEU A 51 2.65 -12.24 -2.12
N GLU A 52 3.91 -12.57 -2.37
CA GLU A 52 5.01 -12.23 -1.47
C GLU A 52 5.12 -10.70 -1.33
N VAL A 53 5.14 -10.22 -0.09
CA VAL A 53 5.35 -8.81 0.24
C VAL A 53 6.86 -8.57 0.32
N GLY A 54 7.37 -7.69 -0.53
CA GLY A 54 8.78 -7.33 -0.56
C GLY A 54 9.12 -6.07 0.25
N GLY A 55 8.12 -5.33 0.74
CA GLY A 55 8.32 -4.14 1.54
C GLY A 55 7.06 -3.31 1.74
N TRP A 56 7.25 -2.08 2.22
CA TRP A 56 6.18 -1.13 2.50
C TRP A 56 6.49 0.24 1.89
N LYS A 57 5.47 0.94 1.44
CA LYS A 57 5.52 2.35 1.02
C LYS A 57 4.73 3.18 2.02
N VAL A 58 5.30 4.31 2.43
CA VAL A 58 4.56 5.34 3.19
C VAL A 58 4.21 6.47 2.23
N GLY A 59 2.93 6.86 2.21
CA GLY A 59 2.40 7.95 1.39
C GLY A 59 1.75 9.03 2.26
N ALA A 60 1.41 10.17 1.63
CA ALA A 60 0.85 11.34 2.32
C ALA A 60 1.69 11.82 3.52
N THR A 61 3.02 11.87 3.36
CA THR A 61 3.95 12.26 4.44
C THR A 61 3.99 13.77 4.72
N SER A 62 3.46 14.60 3.82
CA SER A 62 3.38 16.05 4.00
C SER A 62 1.94 16.52 4.26
N ALA A 63 1.78 17.58 5.06
CA ALA A 63 0.47 18.19 5.34
C ALA A 63 -0.26 18.62 4.04
N LYS A 64 0.50 19.04 3.01
CA LYS A 64 -0.05 19.37 1.70
C LYS A 64 -0.64 18.14 1.00
N ALA A 65 0.08 17.02 1.00
CA ALA A 65 -0.41 15.77 0.41
C ALA A 65 -1.62 15.24 1.16
N GLN A 66 -1.60 15.30 2.50
CA GLN A 66 -2.71 14.92 3.36
C GLN A 66 -3.98 15.74 3.04
N THR A 67 -3.84 17.07 2.95
CA THR A 67 -4.94 17.97 2.55
C THR A 67 -5.49 17.62 1.16
N MET A 68 -4.60 17.40 0.18
CA MET A 68 -5.00 17.06 -1.19
C MET A 68 -5.76 15.73 -1.27
N LEU A 69 -5.39 14.77 -0.43
CA LEU A 69 -5.97 13.42 -0.40
C LEU A 69 -7.11 13.27 0.61
N GLY A 70 -7.45 14.33 1.36
CA GLY A 70 -8.52 14.29 2.36
C GLY A 70 -8.23 13.38 3.56
N THR A 71 -6.95 13.15 3.88
CA THR A 71 -6.52 12.42 5.08
C THR A 71 -5.90 13.39 6.09
N ASN A 72 -5.83 12.99 7.36
CA ASN A 72 -5.14 13.70 8.44
C ASN A 72 -3.85 13.00 8.89
N GLU A 73 -3.51 11.87 8.28
CA GLU A 73 -2.31 11.09 8.59
C GLU A 73 -1.67 10.44 7.34
N PRO A 74 -0.37 10.10 7.39
CA PRO A 74 0.26 9.26 6.37
C PRO A 74 -0.40 7.88 6.30
N PHE A 75 -0.32 7.22 5.15
CA PHE A 75 -0.80 5.85 4.98
C PHE A 75 0.33 4.89 4.58
N ALA A 76 0.17 3.61 4.89
CA ALA A 76 1.11 2.56 4.53
C ALA A 76 0.49 1.56 3.54
N GLY A 77 1.19 1.29 2.44
CA GLY A 77 0.84 0.29 1.45
C GLY A 77 1.87 -0.83 1.38
N ARG A 78 1.42 -2.07 1.16
CA ARG A 78 2.33 -3.21 0.94
C ARG A 78 2.79 -3.25 -0.51
N MET A 79 4.09 -3.40 -0.72
CA MET A 79 4.68 -3.61 -2.04
C MET A 79 4.93 -5.10 -2.26
N PHE A 80 4.47 -5.65 -3.38
CA PHE A 80 4.75 -7.04 -3.72
C PHE A 80 6.15 -7.20 -4.27
N LYS A 81 6.82 -8.31 -3.91
CA LYS A 81 8.18 -8.62 -4.36
C LYS A 81 8.31 -8.61 -5.89
N LEU A 82 7.29 -9.10 -6.59
CA LEU A 82 7.23 -9.10 -8.06
C LEU A 82 7.19 -7.71 -8.71
N GLY A 83 6.84 -6.67 -7.95
CA GLY A 83 6.80 -5.28 -8.43
C GLY A 83 8.03 -4.45 -8.04
N ILE A 84 9.02 -5.07 -7.41
CA ILE A 84 10.29 -4.44 -7.04
C ILE A 84 11.32 -4.84 -8.11
N LEU A 85 11.88 -3.84 -8.80
CA LEU A 85 12.83 -4.03 -9.89
C LEU A 85 14.18 -3.43 -9.50
N ASP A 86 15.26 -4.19 -9.71
CA ASP A 86 16.63 -3.68 -9.55
C ASP A 86 16.98 -2.72 -10.70
N SER A 87 17.87 -1.77 -10.42
CA SER A 87 18.33 -0.82 -11.45
C SER A 87 19.29 -1.51 -12.45
N ALA A 88 19.12 -1.37 -13.77
CA ALA A 88 18.02 -0.69 -14.45
C ALA A 88 16.81 -1.62 -14.62
N GLY A 89 15.64 -1.19 -14.12
CA GLY A 89 14.39 -1.94 -14.20
C GLY A 89 13.54 -1.48 -15.38
N GLU A 90 12.89 -2.43 -16.05
CA GLU A 90 11.94 -2.16 -17.14
C GLU A 90 10.52 -2.56 -16.73
N LEU A 91 9.54 -1.78 -17.16
CA LEU A 91 8.12 -2.07 -16.94
C LEU A 91 7.30 -1.73 -18.18
N SER A 92 6.26 -2.51 -18.44
CA SER A 92 5.31 -2.23 -19.52
C SER A 92 4.23 -1.29 -19.03
N MET A 93 3.97 -0.21 -19.78
CA MET A 93 2.82 0.66 -19.52
C MET A 93 1.48 -0.08 -19.65
N ALA A 94 1.46 -1.19 -20.39
CA ALA A 94 0.26 -2.02 -20.55
C ALA A 94 -0.05 -2.86 -19.30
N ASP A 95 0.89 -3.02 -18.37
CA ASP A 95 0.69 -3.75 -17.11
C ASP A 95 0.21 -2.84 -15.96
N LEU A 96 -0.05 -1.56 -16.27
CA LEU A 96 -0.38 -0.51 -15.31
C LEU A 96 -1.72 0.15 -15.64
N PHE A 97 -2.42 0.62 -14.61
CA PHE A 97 -3.72 1.27 -14.78
C PHE A 97 -3.63 2.78 -15.05
N ALA A 98 -2.81 3.49 -14.27
CA ALA A 98 -2.66 4.95 -14.31
C ALA A 98 -1.31 5.33 -13.71
N PRO A 99 -0.19 5.09 -14.41
CA PRO A 99 1.13 5.28 -13.85
C PRO A 99 1.42 6.74 -13.50
N GLY A 100 1.99 6.93 -12.32
CA GLY A 100 2.66 8.15 -11.88
C GLY A 100 4.05 7.80 -11.35
N VAL A 101 4.96 8.77 -11.41
CA VAL A 101 6.34 8.60 -10.93
C VAL A 101 6.59 9.53 -9.75
N GLU A 102 7.08 8.97 -8.66
CA GLU A 102 7.50 9.70 -7.46
C GLU A 102 9.00 9.45 -7.24
N VAL A 103 9.72 10.46 -6.73
CA VAL A 103 11.10 10.31 -6.28
C VAL A 103 11.07 10.15 -4.77
N GLU A 104 11.56 9.01 -4.30
CA GLU A 104 11.49 8.59 -2.90
C GLU A 104 12.85 8.04 -2.44
N VAL A 105 13.02 7.87 -1.14
CA VAL A 105 14.19 7.22 -0.54
C VAL A 105 13.77 5.85 0.00
N ALA A 106 14.46 4.80 -0.42
CA ALA A 106 14.21 3.45 0.08
C ALA A 106 15.13 3.13 1.27
N PHE A 107 14.56 2.59 2.34
CA PHE A 107 15.29 2.14 3.52
C PHE A 107 15.23 0.62 3.59
N CYS A 108 16.38 -0.05 3.58
CA CYS A 108 16.46 -1.49 3.82
C CYS A 108 16.69 -1.74 5.31
N LEU A 109 15.87 -2.58 5.93
CA LEU A 109 16.07 -2.99 7.31
C LEU A 109 17.13 -4.10 7.39
N GLY A 110 18.08 -3.97 8.32
CA GLY A 110 19.09 -4.98 8.64
C GLY A 110 18.64 -5.98 9.70
N HIS A 111 17.61 -5.63 10.48
CA HIS A 111 16.96 -6.52 11.43
C HIS A 111 15.49 -6.15 11.58
N ASP A 112 14.71 -7.08 12.13
CA ASP A 112 13.28 -6.88 12.32
C ASP A 112 12.96 -5.79 13.34
N LEU A 113 11.80 -5.14 13.14
CA LEU A 113 11.12 -4.28 14.11
C LEU A 113 9.80 -4.98 14.50
N PRO A 114 9.79 -5.83 15.54
CA PRO A 114 8.59 -6.56 15.95
C PRO A 114 7.37 -5.67 16.21
N ALA A 115 6.19 -6.17 15.82
CA ALA A 115 4.94 -5.47 16.11
C ALA A 115 4.68 -5.38 17.63
N GLY A 116 3.92 -4.36 18.05
CA GLY A 116 3.49 -4.17 19.44
C GLY A 116 4.37 -3.25 20.27
N SER A 117 5.45 -2.71 19.68
CA SER A 117 6.28 -1.66 20.29
C SER A 117 6.09 -0.33 19.57
N VAL A 118 6.15 0.77 20.33
CA VAL A 118 6.26 2.12 19.77
C VAL A 118 7.74 2.44 19.65
N TYR A 119 8.23 2.53 18.42
CA TYR A 119 9.62 2.83 18.14
C TYR A 119 9.85 4.34 18.06
N ASN A 120 10.94 4.81 18.65
CA ASN A 120 11.44 6.16 18.42
C ASN A 120 12.30 6.21 17.15
N ARG A 121 12.64 7.42 16.71
CA ARG A 121 13.41 7.65 15.48
C ARG A 121 14.77 6.94 15.49
N ASP A 122 15.48 6.97 16.61
CA ASP A 122 16.84 6.44 16.70
C ASP A 122 16.83 4.91 16.68
N GLU A 123 15.81 4.28 17.28
CA GLU A 123 15.57 2.83 17.18
C GLU A 123 15.29 2.39 15.74
N VAL A 124 14.42 3.11 15.03
CA VAL A 124 14.15 2.80 13.61
C VAL A 124 15.40 3.04 12.76
N ALA A 125 16.14 4.12 13.00
CA ALA A 125 17.36 4.42 12.26
C ALA A 125 18.44 3.36 12.49
N ALA A 126 18.58 2.83 13.71
CA ALA A 126 19.50 1.74 14.02
C ALA A 126 19.16 0.43 13.30
N ALA A 127 17.88 0.23 12.95
CA ALA A 127 17.42 -0.93 12.19
C ALA A 127 17.72 -0.84 10.68
N VAL A 128 18.10 0.32 10.16
CA VAL A 128 18.39 0.50 8.72
C VAL A 128 19.80 0.05 8.39
N SER A 129 19.95 -0.89 7.45
CA SER A 129 21.24 -1.38 6.96
C SER A 129 21.76 -0.59 5.74
N SER A 130 20.86 -0.08 4.89
CA SER A 130 21.22 0.71 3.71
C SER A 130 20.10 1.63 3.26
N LEU A 131 20.46 2.70 2.53
CA LEU A 131 19.54 3.61 1.85
C LEU A 131 19.83 3.60 0.35
N HIS A 132 18.79 3.74 -0.47
CA HIS A 132 18.85 3.83 -1.92
C HIS A 132 17.97 4.97 -2.44
#